data_AF-A0AAD9AY23-F1
#
_entry.id   AF-A0AAD9AY23-F1
#
_cell.length_a   1.000
_cell.length_b   1.000
_cell.length_c   1.000
_cell.angle_alpha   90.00
_cell.angle_beta   90.00
_cell.angle_gamma   90.00
#
_symmetry.space_group_name_H-M   'P 1'
#
loop_
_entity.id
_entity.type
_entity.pdbx_description
1 polymer ?
#
loop_
_entity_poly.entity_id
_entity_poly.type
_entity_poly.pdbx_seq_one_letter_code
_entity_poly.pdbx_strand_id
1 'polypeptide(L)'
;MEIGFVKLLRNTELSAVLHGLVPVAWFLTSLPAFVVTIHQRPGLRRWFLLPFNIAGPVICFLQGGRLQAGLDWLWAFTSIIYVFHATSGLYLEKWTLPVTASRPGDFPAERIYASVKAWNNPRRLPLRPSPHQRIITLRQRAYFTFRKLGIICIHWAIYLVIDVGTLFLLRPAPREFVSPGYFHFALDRATLLRTAYCLQWAWLTYFILTVANAVVAILFVSILQLDAPDEWPSLWGNPLKVHSIRSFWGVFWQNIGSPSQLTYGRFLTRNLFRLRPKGTAEKSFLALFVFMVSGTIHVATNWMTRDTAPVEDTYGDMVFLLFNFAAGLLEVLMQQAVSSRLNISRGKDRPHSILRRTFGFFWVFVFFYTIVPPWQFPYIEADLRRRFVPFKMNIQLERPQIP
;
A
#
# COMPACT_ATOMS: atom_id res chain seq x y z
N MET A 1 17.81 5.97 -22.70
CA MET A 1 17.55 6.02 -21.25
C MET A 1 17.24 7.46 -20.87
N GLU A 2 16.13 8.02 -21.36
CA GLU A 2 15.56 9.25 -20.80
C GLU A 2 14.50 8.79 -19.81
N ILE A 3 14.87 8.76 -18.54
CA ILE A 3 13.95 8.52 -17.43
C ILE A 3 12.86 9.59 -17.56
N GLY A 4 11.58 9.23 -17.52
CA GLY A 4 10.48 10.22 -17.54
C GLY A 4 10.65 11.36 -16.51
N PHE A 5 11.45 11.12 -15.48
CA PHE A 5 11.91 12.09 -14.49
C PHE A 5 12.84 13.20 -15.03
N VAL A 6 13.71 12.92 -16.00
CA VAL A 6 14.58 13.94 -16.64
C VAL A 6 13.78 14.80 -17.63
N LYS A 7 12.79 14.21 -18.31
CA LYS A 7 11.79 14.97 -19.10
C LYS A 7 10.91 15.85 -18.21
N LEU A 8 10.54 15.36 -17.02
CA LEU A 8 9.83 16.14 -16.00
C LEU A 8 10.65 17.37 -15.60
N LEU A 9 11.95 17.22 -15.34
CA LEU A 9 12.80 18.36 -14.91
C LEU A 9 13.15 19.36 -16.03
N ARG A 10 13.10 18.95 -17.30
CA ARG A 10 13.51 19.78 -18.44
C ARG A 10 12.35 20.58 -19.06
N ASN A 11 11.12 20.07 -18.99
CA ASN A 11 9.91 20.67 -19.57
C ASN A 11 8.72 20.68 -18.57
N THR A 12 8.94 20.89 -17.27
CA THR A 12 7.82 21.17 -16.35
C THR A 12 7.24 22.53 -16.66
N GLU A 13 6.25 22.57 -17.54
CA GLU A 13 5.32 23.68 -17.53
C GLU A 13 4.71 23.79 -16.13
N LEU A 14 4.74 24.98 -15.55
CA LEU A 14 4.11 25.27 -14.26
C LEU A 14 2.65 24.77 -14.24
N SER A 15 1.97 24.81 -15.39
CA SER A 15 0.64 24.23 -15.62
C SER A 15 0.57 22.75 -15.22
N ALA A 16 1.50 21.90 -15.65
CA ALA A 16 1.53 20.48 -15.35
C ALA A 16 1.74 20.20 -13.85
N VAL A 17 2.58 20.99 -13.18
CA VAL A 17 2.79 20.91 -11.73
C VAL A 17 1.52 21.31 -10.99
N LEU A 18 0.90 22.43 -11.36
CA LEU A 18 -0.34 22.91 -10.75
C LEU A 18 -1.51 21.94 -10.97
N HIS A 19 -1.63 21.35 -12.17
CA HIS A 19 -2.61 20.31 -12.46
C HIS A 19 -2.41 19.05 -11.59
N GLY A 20 -1.16 18.66 -11.33
CA GLY A 20 -0.84 17.56 -10.42
C GLY A 20 -1.21 17.83 -8.95
N LEU A 21 -1.33 19.09 -8.53
CA LEU A 21 -1.73 19.44 -7.16
C LEU A 21 -3.25 19.38 -6.94
N VAL A 22 -4.06 19.37 -8.00
CA VAL A 22 -5.53 19.42 -7.88
C VAL A 22 -6.09 18.22 -7.08
N PRO A 23 -5.69 16.96 -7.34
CA PRO A 23 -6.18 15.83 -6.53
C PRO A 23 -5.76 15.92 -5.07
N VAL A 24 -4.55 16.45 -4.81
CA VAL A 24 -4.04 16.65 -3.44
C VAL A 24 -4.88 17.70 -2.72
N ALA A 25 -5.20 18.81 -3.37
CA ALA A 25 -6.06 19.86 -2.80
C ALA A 25 -7.44 19.30 -2.42
N TRP A 26 -8.05 18.48 -3.30
CA TRP A 26 -9.33 17.81 -2.99
C TRP A 26 -9.21 16.88 -1.79
N PHE A 27 -8.15 16.06 -1.71
CA PHE A 27 -7.92 15.20 -0.57
C PHE A 27 -7.81 15.99 0.75
N LEU A 28 -7.09 17.12 0.73
CA LEU A 28 -6.88 17.98 1.89
C LEU A 28 -8.17 18.64 2.42
N THR A 29 -9.23 18.75 1.60
CA THR A 29 -10.54 19.23 2.09
C THR A 29 -11.16 18.32 3.16
N SER A 30 -10.72 17.05 3.25
CA SER A 30 -11.16 16.13 4.30
C SER A 30 -10.64 16.50 5.70
N LEU A 31 -9.52 17.22 5.79
CA LEU A 31 -8.90 17.57 7.07
C LEU A 31 -9.81 18.45 7.95
N PRO A 32 -10.30 19.63 7.49
CA PRO A 32 -11.18 20.44 8.31
C PRO A 32 -12.48 19.70 8.67
N ALA A 33 -13.05 18.91 7.75
CA ALA A 33 -14.22 18.08 8.01
C ALA A 33 -13.96 17.06 9.12
N PHE A 34 -12.82 16.37 9.08
CA PHE A 34 -12.41 15.41 10.11
C PHE A 34 -12.22 16.08 11.47
N VAL A 35 -11.53 17.22 11.50
CA VAL A 35 -11.29 18.00 12.73
C VAL A 35 -12.62 18.42 13.37
N VAL A 36 -13.56 18.96 12.58
CA VAL A 36 -14.89 19.33 13.08
C VAL A 36 -15.63 18.10 13.60
N THR A 37 -15.58 16.98 12.88
CA THR A 37 -16.34 15.76 13.20
C THR A 37 -15.85 15.08 14.48
N ILE A 38 -14.54 14.93 14.67
CA ILE A 38 -13.97 14.26 15.86
C ILE A 38 -14.21 15.07 17.14
N HIS A 39 -14.40 16.38 17.04
CA HIS A 39 -14.75 17.27 18.15
C HIS A 39 -16.23 17.17 18.54
N GLN A 40 -17.12 16.69 17.66
CA GLN A 40 -18.51 16.42 18.00
C GLN A 40 -18.61 15.18 18.90
N ARG A 41 -19.59 15.14 19.81
CA ARG A 41 -19.90 13.90 20.54
C ARG A 41 -20.37 12.81 19.57
N PRO A 42 -20.02 11.53 19.80
CA PRO A 42 -20.57 10.44 19.00
C PRO A 42 -22.11 10.44 19.02
N GLY A 43 -22.73 10.46 17.85
CA GLY A 43 -24.19 10.55 17.71
C GLY A 43 -24.62 10.97 16.31
N LEU A 44 -25.91 11.30 16.16
CA LEU A 44 -26.52 11.66 14.86
C LEU A 44 -25.82 12.84 14.17
N ARG A 45 -25.33 13.82 14.94
CA ARG A 45 -24.59 14.98 14.39
C ARG A 45 -23.36 14.58 13.58
N ARG A 46 -22.61 13.55 13.99
CA ARG A 46 -21.46 13.07 13.21
C ARG A 46 -21.90 12.51 11.85
N TRP A 47 -23.02 11.79 11.81
CA TRP A 47 -23.55 11.19 10.58
C TRP A 47 -23.92 12.24 9.53
N PHE A 48 -24.46 13.40 9.93
CA PHE A 48 -24.67 14.52 9.00
C PHE A 48 -23.37 15.09 8.43
N LEU A 49 -22.23 14.91 9.10
CA LEU A 49 -20.92 15.34 8.62
C LEU A 49 -20.24 14.31 7.71
N LEU A 50 -20.79 13.09 7.56
CA LEU A 50 -20.19 12.03 6.76
C LEU A 50 -19.89 12.45 5.31
N PRO A 51 -20.81 13.08 4.56
CA PRO A 51 -20.53 13.51 3.18
C PRO A 51 -19.28 14.40 3.09
N PHE A 52 -19.09 15.33 4.03
CA PHE A 52 -17.95 16.24 4.05
C PHE A 52 -16.62 15.53 4.37
N ASN A 53 -16.65 14.46 5.17
CA ASN A 53 -15.44 13.69 5.48
C ASN A 53 -14.94 12.86 4.28
N ILE A 54 -15.85 12.45 3.38
CA ILE A 54 -15.53 11.54 2.28
C ILE A 54 -15.54 12.20 0.91
N ALA A 55 -16.24 13.32 0.71
CA ALA A 55 -16.37 13.97 -0.60
C ALA A 55 -15.01 14.33 -1.22
N GLY A 56 -14.13 15.00 -0.48
CA GLY A 56 -12.78 15.36 -0.96
C GLY A 56 -11.96 14.15 -1.42
N PRO A 57 -11.78 13.10 -0.59
CA PRO A 57 -11.09 11.87 -0.97
C PRO A 57 -11.76 11.13 -2.14
N VAL A 58 -13.09 11.10 -2.20
CA VAL A 58 -13.82 10.51 -3.33
C VAL A 58 -13.57 11.29 -4.62
N ILE A 59 -13.61 12.63 -4.58
CA ILE A 59 -13.29 13.48 -5.73
C ILE A 59 -11.82 13.31 -6.14
N CYS A 60 -10.90 13.21 -5.17
CA CYS A 60 -9.49 12.90 -5.43
C CYS A 60 -9.34 11.55 -6.16
N PHE A 61 -10.05 10.50 -5.69
CA PHE A 61 -10.08 9.20 -6.34
C PHE A 61 -10.63 9.30 -7.78
N LEU A 62 -11.73 10.02 -7.98
CA LEU A 62 -12.35 10.24 -9.30
C LEU A 62 -11.51 11.11 -10.27
N GLN A 63 -10.36 11.61 -9.83
CA GLN A 63 -9.41 12.34 -10.66
C GLN A 63 -8.19 11.51 -11.09
N GLY A 64 -8.25 10.19 -10.96
CA GLY A 64 -7.26 9.27 -11.52
C GLY A 64 -6.95 9.56 -12.99
N GLY A 65 -5.66 9.54 -13.34
CA GLY A 65 -5.14 9.84 -14.67
C GLY A 65 -4.73 11.31 -14.87
N ARG A 66 -4.94 12.18 -13.87
CA ARG A 66 -4.51 13.59 -13.91
C ARG A 66 -3.12 13.82 -13.33
N LEU A 67 -2.60 12.93 -12.48
CA LEU A 67 -1.27 13.07 -11.91
C LEU A 67 -0.22 12.57 -12.89
N GLN A 68 0.52 13.52 -13.46
CA GLN A 68 1.70 13.22 -14.26
C GLN A 68 2.73 12.41 -13.43
N ALA A 69 3.56 11.62 -14.11
CA ALA A 69 4.61 10.75 -13.54
C ALA A 69 4.18 9.38 -12.96
N GLY A 70 2.97 8.89 -13.26
CA GLY A 70 2.59 7.50 -12.97
C GLY A 70 2.36 7.20 -11.49
N LEU A 71 2.03 8.22 -10.70
CA LEU A 71 1.70 8.11 -9.27
C LEU A 71 0.18 8.15 -9.00
N ASP A 72 -0.66 8.18 -10.04
CA ASP A 72 -2.12 8.19 -9.92
C ASP A 72 -2.65 7.07 -9.03
N TRP A 73 -2.12 5.85 -9.20
CA TRP A 73 -2.52 4.69 -8.42
C TRP A 73 -2.26 4.90 -6.91
N LEU A 74 -1.13 5.52 -6.54
CA LEU A 74 -0.78 5.76 -5.14
C LEU A 74 -1.78 6.72 -4.47
N TRP A 75 -2.22 7.75 -5.20
CA TRP A 75 -3.24 8.68 -4.74
C TRP A 75 -4.62 8.03 -4.68
N ALA A 76 -4.98 7.20 -5.65
CA ALA A 76 -6.21 6.43 -5.63
C ALA A 76 -6.29 5.50 -4.40
N PHE A 77 -5.22 4.75 -4.11
CA PHE A 77 -5.13 3.95 -2.89
C PHE A 77 -5.23 4.80 -1.62
N THR A 78 -4.49 5.91 -1.57
CA THR A 78 -4.50 6.82 -0.41
C THR A 78 -5.91 7.33 -0.12
N SER A 79 -6.64 7.73 -1.16
CA SER A 79 -8.02 8.20 -1.07
C SER A 79 -8.98 7.15 -0.52
N ILE A 80 -8.97 5.93 -1.08
CA ILE A 80 -9.89 4.89 -0.61
C ILE A 80 -9.50 4.42 0.81
N ILE A 81 -8.20 4.19 1.08
CA ILE A 81 -7.72 3.80 2.41
C ILE A 81 -8.11 4.87 3.45
N TYR A 82 -8.01 6.15 3.09
CA TYR A 82 -8.44 7.24 3.95
C TYR A 82 -9.95 7.21 4.21
N VAL A 83 -10.78 6.94 3.20
CA VAL A 83 -12.24 6.80 3.40
C VAL A 83 -12.51 5.71 4.44
N PHE A 84 -11.92 4.52 4.32
CA PHE A 84 -12.04 3.45 5.33
C PHE A 84 -11.52 3.88 6.70
N HIS A 85 -10.40 4.59 6.75
CA HIS A 85 -9.80 5.11 7.97
C HIS A 85 -10.72 6.08 8.71
N ALA A 86 -11.17 7.14 8.05
CA ALA A 86 -11.99 8.17 8.64
C ALA A 86 -13.36 7.62 9.07
N THR A 87 -13.98 6.81 8.21
CA THR A 87 -15.30 6.24 8.49
C THR A 87 -15.27 5.21 9.63
N SER A 88 -14.28 4.31 9.66
CA SER A 88 -14.12 3.36 10.76
C SER A 88 -13.84 4.07 12.09
N GLY A 89 -12.91 5.03 12.12
CA GLY A 89 -12.52 5.72 13.34
C GLY A 89 -13.63 6.62 13.92
N LEU A 90 -14.23 7.47 13.09
CA LEU A 90 -15.19 8.48 13.55
C LEU A 90 -16.58 7.91 13.86
N TYR A 91 -17.02 6.88 13.14
CA TYR A 91 -18.41 6.41 13.15
C TYR A 91 -18.59 5.04 13.79
N LEU A 92 -17.69 4.08 13.53
CA LEU A 92 -17.77 2.74 14.10
C LEU A 92 -17.10 2.67 15.47
N GLU A 93 -15.84 3.11 15.55
CA GLU A 93 -15.05 3.13 16.79
C GLU A 93 -15.36 4.35 17.65
N LYS A 94 -16.07 5.33 17.08
CA LYS A 94 -16.55 6.53 17.78
C LYS A 94 -15.43 7.27 18.51
N TRP A 95 -14.28 7.46 17.84
CA TRP A 95 -13.11 8.12 18.43
C TRP A 95 -13.46 9.44 19.09
N THR A 96 -12.89 9.65 20.27
CA THR A 96 -12.96 10.89 21.03
C THR A 96 -11.54 11.32 21.35
N LEU A 97 -11.29 12.63 21.29
CA LEU A 97 -10.00 13.17 21.73
C LEU A 97 -9.87 13.03 23.27
N PRO A 98 -8.64 12.88 23.79
CA PRO A 98 -8.41 12.94 25.23
C PRO A 98 -8.94 14.26 25.79
N VAL A 99 -9.56 14.21 26.97
CA VAL A 99 -9.98 15.42 27.69
C VAL A 99 -8.72 16.08 28.25
N THR A 100 -8.21 17.11 27.57
CA THR A 100 -7.27 18.05 28.19
C THR A 100 -8.06 18.94 29.16
N ALA A 101 -7.44 19.41 30.24
CA ALA A 101 -8.05 20.26 31.26
C ALA A 101 -8.35 21.69 30.76
N SER A 102 -8.98 21.81 29.59
CA SER A 102 -9.32 23.07 28.92
C SER A 102 -10.81 23.34 29.05
N ARG A 103 -11.19 24.61 29.19
CA ARG A 103 -12.59 25.03 29.37
C ARG A 103 -13.46 24.61 28.17
N PRO A 104 -14.76 24.34 28.38
CA PRO A 104 -15.69 24.11 27.28
C PRO A 104 -15.77 25.37 26.40
N GLY A 105 -15.43 25.26 25.12
CA GLY A 105 -15.49 26.37 24.15
C GLY A 105 -14.14 26.75 23.54
N ASP A 106 -13.04 26.42 24.18
CA ASP A 106 -11.72 26.63 23.58
C ASP A 106 -11.43 25.52 22.55
N PHE A 107 -10.84 25.91 21.41
CA PHE A 107 -10.05 25.03 20.56
C PHE A 107 -8.59 25.14 21.02
N PRO A 108 -8.18 24.54 22.16
CA PRO A 108 -6.78 24.54 22.53
C PRO A 108 -5.98 23.90 21.40
N ALA A 109 -4.86 24.51 21.02
CA ALA A 109 -4.01 24.06 19.92
C ALA A 109 -3.68 22.55 19.99
N GLU A 110 -3.59 22.01 21.21
CA GLU A 110 -3.41 20.58 21.49
C GLU A 110 -4.52 19.69 20.92
N ARG A 111 -5.80 20.11 20.99
CA ARG A 111 -6.92 19.34 20.43
C ARG A 111 -6.92 19.36 18.92
N ILE A 112 -6.55 20.48 18.29
CA ILE A 112 -6.39 20.56 16.83
C ILE A 112 -5.24 19.65 16.40
N TYR A 113 -4.11 19.73 17.10
CA TYR A 113 -2.94 18.91 16.86
C TYR A 113 -3.24 17.41 16.98
N ALA A 114 -3.95 16.99 18.03
CA ALA A 114 -4.39 15.61 18.19
C ALA A 114 -5.36 15.16 17.07
N SER A 115 -6.24 16.05 16.59
CA SER A 115 -7.10 15.78 15.43
C SER A 115 -6.30 15.57 14.15
N VAL A 116 -5.31 16.42 13.87
CA VAL A 116 -4.44 16.30 12.68
C VAL A 116 -3.67 14.99 12.72
N LYS A 117 -3.15 14.61 13.89
CA LYS A 117 -2.48 13.31 14.08
C LYS A 117 -3.43 12.13 13.86
N ALA A 118 -4.66 12.20 14.37
CA ALA A 118 -5.65 11.16 14.14
C ALA A 118 -6.04 11.07 12.65
N TRP A 119 -6.17 12.19 11.96
CA TRP A 119 -6.43 12.27 10.52
C TRP A 119 -5.33 11.57 9.71
N ASN A 120 -4.05 11.78 10.05
CA ASN A 120 -2.89 11.20 9.36
C ASN A 120 -2.46 9.80 9.87
N ASN A 121 -3.32 9.08 10.61
CA ASN A 121 -2.94 7.81 11.24
C ASN A 121 -3.79 6.60 10.81
N PRO A 122 -3.77 6.21 9.52
CA PRO A 122 -4.47 5.02 9.06
C PRO A 122 -3.97 3.73 9.74
N ARG A 123 -2.69 3.69 10.13
CA ARG A 123 -2.03 2.56 10.82
C ARG A 123 -2.47 2.34 12.27
N ARG A 124 -3.28 3.24 12.85
CA ARG A 124 -3.71 3.17 14.27
C ARG A 124 -2.53 3.14 15.26
N LEU A 125 -1.44 3.85 14.95
CA LEU A 125 -0.31 3.99 15.88
C LEU A 125 -0.75 4.77 17.14
N PRO A 126 -0.11 4.53 18.30
CA PRO A 126 -0.43 5.28 19.52
C PRO A 126 -0.29 6.80 19.28
N LEU A 127 -1.35 7.56 19.57
CA LEU A 127 -1.36 9.01 19.38
C LEU A 127 -0.60 9.72 20.50
N ARG A 128 0.32 10.60 20.08
CA ARG A 128 1.10 11.61 20.82
C ARG A 128 0.41 12.96 21.02
N PRO A 129 -0.52 13.22 21.98
CA PRO A 129 -1.36 14.42 21.92
C PRO A 129 -0.65 15.73 22.30
N SER A 130 0.48 15.71 23.02
CA SER A 130 1.11 16.95 23.51
C SER A 130 2.40 17.31 22.75
N PRO A 131 2.48 18.49 22.13
CA PRO A 131 3.73 19.04 21.62
C PRO A 131 4.73 19.41 22.73
N HIS A 132 4.28 19.54 23.98
CA HIS A 132 5.12 19.96 25.12
C HIS A 132 5.91 18.81 25.76
N GLN A 133 5.61 17.55 25.43
CA GLN A 133 6.25 16.40 26.09
C GLN A 133 7.68 16.11 25.62
N ARG A 134 8.13 16.66 24.49
CA ARG A 134 9.51 16.45 24.02
C ARG A 134 9.98 17.56 23.09
N ILE A 135 10.82 18.46 23.59
CA ILE A 135 11.53 19.44 22.75
C ILE A 135 12.46 18.67 21.83
N ILE A 136 12.11 18.57 20.55
CA ILE A 136 12.96 17.95 19.53
C ILE A 136 13.96 18.99 19.04
N THR A 137 15.24 18.75 19.29
CA THR A 137 16.32 19.65 18.89
C THR A 137 16.50 19.68 17.37
N LEU A 138 17.01 20.80 16.84
CA LEU A 138 17.36 20.92 15.42
C LEU A 138 18.32 19.80 14.97
N ARG A 139 19.28 19.42 15.83
CA ARG A 139 20.21 18.32 15.58
C ARG A 139 19.50 16.97 15.39
N GLN A 140 18.48 16.67 16.20
CA GLN A 140 17.68 15.45 16.07
C GLN A 140 16.88 15.45 14.77
N ARG A 141 16.27 16.58 14.39
CA ARG A 141 15.54 16.70 13.11
C ARG A 141 16.49 16.57 11.93
N ALA A 142 17.64 17.24 11.95
CA ALA A 142 18.67 17.14 10.91
C ALA A 142 19.17 15.70 10.76
N TYR A 143 19.52 15.03 11.86
CA TYR A 143 19.93 13.62 11.85
C TYR A 143 18.84 12.71 11.25
N PHE A 144 17.58 12.92 11.64
CA PHE A 144 16.46 12.18 11.07
C PHE A 144 16.32 12.42 9.56
N THR A 145 16.38 13.67 9.11
CA THR A 145 16.34 14.03 7.69
C THR A 145 17.47 13.35 6.93
N PHE A 146 18.72 13.47 7.38
CA PHE A 146 19.88 12.82 6.73
C PHE A 146 19.72 11.31 6.67
N ARG A 147 19.21 10.68 7.74
CA ARG A 147 18.93 9.23 7.74
C ARG A 147 17.88 8.86 6.70
N LYS A 148 16.78 9.62 6.58
CA LYS A 148 15.71 9.36 5.59
C LYS A 148 16.19 9.62 4.16
N LEU A 149 16.97 10.67 3.92
CA LEU A 149 17.62 10.93 2.63
C LEU A 149 18.59 9.80 2.26
N GLY A 150 19.42 9.35 3.21
CA GLY A 150 20.30 8.20 3.01
C GLY A 150 19.54 6.93 2.65
N ILE A 151 18.40 6.67 3.31
CA ILE A 151 17.49 5.57 2.94
C ILE A 151 17.03 5.70 1.49
N ILE A 152 16.58 6.89 1.06
CA ILE A 152 16.14 7.14 -0.31
C ILE A 152 17.29 6.87 -1.30
N CYS A 153 18.48 7.43 -1.06
CA CYS A 153 19.65 7.24 -1.93
C CYS A 153 20.08 5.77 -2.03
N ILE A 154 20.14 5.05 -0.90
CA ILE A 154 20.50 3.63 -0.87
C ILE A 154 19.47 2.81 -1.66
N HIS A 155 18.19 3.02 -1.39
CA HIS A 155 17.13 2.30 -2.08
C HIS A 155 17.13 2.59 -3.58
N TRP A 156 17.42 3.84 -3.97
CA TRP A 156 17.55 4.24 -5.37
C TRP A 156 18.72 3.52 -6.05
N ALA A 157 19.88 3.45 -5.39
CA ALA A 157 21.03 2.71 -5.90
C ALA A 157 20.73 1.21 -6.04
N ILE A 158 20.10 0.59 -5.04
CA ILE A 158 19.69 -0.82 -5.10
C ILE A 158 18.68 -1.04 -6.23
N TYR A 159 17.69 -0.14 -6.37
CA TYR A 159 16.72 -0.20 -7.46
C TYR A 159 17.41 -0.18 -8.83
N LEU A 160 18.36 0.75 -9.04
CA LEU A 160 19.12 0.81 -10.28
C LEU A 160 19.92 -0.47 -10.52
N VAL A 161 20.63 -1.00 -9.51
CA VAL A 161 21.41 -2.22 -9.65
C VAL A 161 20.53 -3.42 -10.00
N ILE A 162 19.41 -3.60 -9.30
CA ILE A 162 18.50 -4.73 -9.53
C ILE A 162 17.80 -4.58 -10.88
N ASP A 163 17.21 -3.43 -11.19
CA ASP A 163 16.42 -3.24 -12.41
C ASP A 163 17.31 -3.23 -13.66
N VAL A 164 18.38 -2.43 -13.66
CA VAL A 164 19.34 -2.39 -14.78
C VAL A 164 20.07 -3.71 -14.91
N GLY A 165 20.48 -4.33 -13.79
CA GLY A 165 21.12 -5.64 -13.80
C GLY A 165 20.22 -6.73 -14.38
N THR A 166 18.94 -6.76 -13.99
CA THR A 166 17.95 -7.71 -14.53
C THR A 166 17.74 -7.50 -16.03
N LEU A 167 17.60 -6.24 -16.47
CA LEU A 167 17.45 -5.91 -17.89
C LEU A 167 18.69 -6.27 -18.71
N PHE A 168 19.89 -6.00 -18.18
CA PHE A 168 21.16 -6.25 -18.87
C PHE A 168 21.48 -7.75 -18.97
N LEU A 169 21.29 -8.49 -17.89
CA LEU A 169 21.61 -9.92 -17.81
C LEU A 169 20.56 -10.79 -18.51
N LEU A 170 19.27 -10.53 -18.29
CA LEU A 170 18.20 -11.39 -18.82
C LEU A 170 17.74 -10.99 -20.21
N ARG A 171 17.89 -9.70 -20.59
CA ARG A 171 17.42 -9.11 -21.85
C ARG A 171 15.99 -9.57 -22.19
N PRO A 172 15.02 -9.28 -21.32
CA PRO A 172 13.66 -9.78 -21.45
C PRO A 172 12.99 -9.22 -22.73
N ALA A 173 12.40 -10.08 -23.54
CA ALA A 173 11.62 -9.70 -24.71
C ALA A 173 10.11 -9.83 -24.42
N PRO A 174 9.24 -8.94 -24.95
CA PRO A 174 7.81 -8.96 -24.64
C PRO A 174 7.13 -10.33 -24.86
N ARG A 175 7.48 -11.03 -25.94
CA ARG A 175 6.93 -12.35 -26.29
C ARG A 175 7.14 -13.45 -25.22
N GLU A 176 8.07 -13.24 -24.30
CA GLU A 176 8.43 -14.20 -23.25
C GLU A 176 7.50 -14.15 -22.05
N PHE A 177 6.61 -13.15 -22.01
CA PHE A 177 5.68 -12.89 -20.92
C PHE A 177 4.21 -13.15 -21.30
N VAL A 178 3.97 -13.63 -22.52
CA VAL A 178 2.61 -13.85 -23.04
C VAL A 178 1.94 -15.02 -22.31
N SER A 179 0.80 -14.75 -21.67
CA SER A 179 -0.12 -15.75 -21.10
C SER A 179 0.56 -16.92 -20.36
N PRO A 180 1.36 -16.66 -19.31
CA PRO A 180 2.00 -17.74 -18.60
C PRO A 180 0.96 -18.56 -17.83
N GLY A 181 1.06 -19.89 -17.88
CA GLY A 181 0.31 -20.76 -16.97
C GLY A 181 0.75 -20.60 -15.52
N TYR A 182 -0.04 -21.08 -14.56
CA TYR A 182 0.35 -21.04 -13.14
C TYR A 182 1.59 -21.90 -12.86
N PHE A 183 1.64 -23.11 -13.43
CA PHE A 183 2.73 -24.06 -13.19
C PHE A 183 3.68 -24.12 -14.37
N HIS A 184 4.98 -24.13 -14.08
CA HIS A 184 6.04 -24.37 -15.04
C HIS A 184 7.26 -24.87 -14.27
N PHE A 185 7.75 -26.07 -14.56
CA PHE A 185 8.86 -26.68 -13.81
C PHE A 185 9.99 -27.16 -14.73
N ALA A 186 9.96 -26.79 -16.00
CA ALA A 186 11.04 -27.10 -16.93
C ALA A 186 12.28 -26.25 -16.60
N LEU A 187 13.48 -26.80 -16.75
CA LEU A 187 14.74 -26.06 -16.57
C LEU A 187 15.08 -25.28 -17.84
N ASP A 188 14.32 -24.23 -18.11
CA ASP A 188 14.44 -23.40 -19.30
C ASP A 188 14.48 -21.90 -18.98
N ARG A 189 14.50 -21.10 -20.05
CA ARG A 189 14.49 -19.64 -19.96
C ARG A 189 13.24 -19.09 -19.27
N ALA A 190 12.09 -19.73 -19.42
CA ALA A 190 10.86 -19.30 -18.74
C ALA A 190 10.96 -19.50 -17.23
N THR A 191 11.60 -20.58 -16.74
CA THR A 191 11.90 -20.75 -15.31
C THR A 191 12.84 -19.69 -14.76
N LEU A 192 13.86 -19.30 -15.53
CA LEU A 192 14.76 -18.21 -15.13
C LEU A 192 14.00 -16.88 -14.98
N LEU A 193 13.15 -16.54 -15.96
CA LEU A 193 12.33 -15.33 -15.91
C LEU A 193 11.33 -15.39 -14.74
N ARG A 194 10.62 -16.50 -14.54
CA ARG A 194 9.73 -16.67 -13.39
C ARG A 194 10.45 -16.46 -12.07
N THR A 195 11.65 -17.03 -11.92
CA THR A 195 12.47 -16.89 -10.70
C THR A 195 12.90 -15.44 -10.47
N ALA A 196 13.29 -14.72 -11.52
CA ALA A 196 13.71 -13.33 -11.40
C ALA A 196 12.54 -12.40 -11.06
N TYR A 197 11.38 -12.61 -11.68
CA TYR A 197 10.25 -11.70 -11.59
C TYR A 197 9.26 -12.05 -10.46
N CYS A 198 9.27 -13.27 -9.88
CA CYS A 198 8.28 -13.67 -8.86
C CYS A 198 8.35 -12.87 -7.56
N LEU A 199 9.49 -12.25 -7.25
CA LEU A 199 9.66 -11.36 -6.10
C LEU A 199 9.79 -9.88 -6.49
N GLN A 200 9.81 -9.56 -7.78
CA GLN A 200 10.03 -8.20 -8.25
C GLN A 200 8.87 -7.26 -7.88
N TRP A 201 7.61 -7.72 -7.94
CA TRP A 201 6.46 -6.91 -7.51
C TRP A 201 6.59 -6.49 -6.03
N ALA A 202 7.00 -7.42 -5.17
CA ALA A 202 7.13 -7.20 -3.74
C ALA A 202 8.27 -6.22 -3.47
N TRP A 203 9.40 -6.39 -4.15
CA TRP A 203 10.53 -5.47 -4.10
C TRP A 203 10.17 -4.07 -4.58
N LEU A 204 9.50 -3.95 -5.73
CA LEU A 204 9.11 -2.66 -6.31
C LEU A 204 8.14 -1.91 -5.39
N THR A 205 7.13 -2.61 -4.87
CA THR A 205 6.18 -2.03 -3.90
C THR A 205 6.89 -1.62 -2.61
N TYR A 206 7.83 -2.46 -2.14
CA TYR A 206 8.66 -2.15 -0.97
C TYR A 206 9.43 -0.86 -1.17
N PHE A 207 10.10 -0.72 -2.32
CA PHE A 207 10.86 0.46 -2.70
C PHE A 207 9.98 1.72 -2.72
N ILE A 208 8.90 1.70 -3.51
CA ILE A 208 8.05 2.88 -3.74
C ILE A 208 7.45 3.39 -2.43
N LEU A 209 6.86 2.51 -1.61
CA LEU A 209 6.24 2.93 -0.37
C LEU A 209 7.27 3.33 0.69
N THR A 210 8.48 2.78 0.67
CA THR A 210 9.57 3.23 1.56
C THR A 210 10.00 4.66 1.23
N VAL A 211 10.18 4.96 -0.06
CA VAL A 211 10.51 6.31 -0.52
C VAL A 211 9.38 7.28 -0.21
N ALA A 212 8.13 6.93 -0.54
CA ALA A 212 6.97 7.74 -0.22
C ALA A 212 6.85 8.02 1.29
N ASN A 213 7.01 7.00 2.12
CA ASN A 213 7.03 7.17 3.58
C ASN A 213 8.16 8.09 4.05
N ALA A 214 9.37 7.96 3.47
CA ALA A 214 10.50 8.81 3.83
C ALA A 214 10.27 10.28 3.46
N VAL A 215 9.73 10.55 2.27
CA VAL A 215 9.38 11.90 1.80
C VAL A 215 8.33 12.53 2.71
N VAL A 216 7.23 11.83 2.98
CA VAL A 216 6.17 12.34 3.85
C VAL A 216 6.67 12.49 5.29
N ALA A 217 7.52 11.59 5.79
CA ALA A 217 8.11 11.71 7.12
C ALA A 217 9.00 12.96 7.24
N ILE A 218 9.80 13.29 6.23
CA ILE A 218 10.60 14.52 6.20
C ILE A 218 9.69 15.74 6.23
N LEU A 219 8.59 15.73 5.46
CA LEU A 219 7.62 16.83 5.46
C LEU A 219 7.03 17.06 6.86
N PHE A 220 6.50 16.02 7.51
CA PHE A 220 5.83 16.18 8.81
C PHE A 220 6.79 16.39 9.99
N VAL A 221 7.97 15.76 9.99
CA VAL A 221 8.94 15.88 11.09
C VAL A 221 9.84 17.10 10.93
N SER A 222 10.33 17.39 9.72
CA SER A 222 11.41 18.37 9.56
C SER A 222 10.91 19.72 9.04
N ILE A 223 9.96 19.72 8.11
CA ILE A 223 9.45 20.96 7.47
C ILE A 223 8.31 21.54 8.30
N LEU A 224 7.23 20.77 8.50
CA LEU A 224 6.04 21.22 9.24
C LEU A 224 6.23 21.15 10.76
N GLN A 225 7.22 20.38 11.21
CA GLN A 225 7.53 20.16 12.63
C GLN A 225 6.34 19.68 13.47
N LEU A 226 5.39 19.00 12.82
CA LEU A 226 4.18 18.47 13.43
C LEU A 226 4.44 17.16 14.15
N ASP A 227 5.43 16.36 13.73
CA ASP A 227 5.68 15.05 14.34
C ASP A 227 7.10 14.93 14.92
N ALA A 228 7.26 13.98 15.83
CA ALA A 228 8.55 13.52 16.33
C ALA A 228 9.11 12.39 15.45
N PRO A 229 10.44 12.25 15.35
CA PRO A 229 11.10 11.20 14.57
C PRO A 229 10.61 9.76 14.83
N ASP A 230 10.28 9.44 16.08
CA ASP A 230 9.84 8.09 16.48
C ASP A 230 8.36 7.81 16.20
N GLU A 231 7.57 8.82 15.83
CA GLU A 231 6.19 8.67 15.37
C GLU A 231 6.10 8.17 13.91
N TRP A 232 7.24 8.11 13.20
CA TRP A 232 7.36 7.63 11.83
C TRP A 232 8.16 6.32 11.72
N PRO A 233 7.70 5.22 12.35
CA PRO A 233 8.38 3.92 12.27
C PRO A 233 8.28 3.35 10.86
N SER A 234 9.17 2.38 10.57
CA SER A 234 9.13 1.59 9.33
C SER A 234 7.72 1.10 9.02
N LEU A 235 7.34 1.15 7.73
CA LEU A 235 6.10 0.53 7.25
C LEU A 235 6.15 -1.00 7.33
N TRP A 236 7.36 -1.56 7.27
CA TRP A 236 7.63 -2.98 7.10
C TRP A 236 8.09 -3.62 8.40
N GLY A 237 7.73 -4.88 8.58
CA GLY A 237 8.30 -5.73 9.61
C GLY A 237 9.58 -6.42 9.17
N ASN A 238 9.97 -7.46 9.91
CA ASN A 238 11.23 -8.16 9.68
C ASN A 238 11.09 -9.23 8.56
N PRO A 239 11.81 -9.11 7.43
CA PRO A 239 11.75 -10.08 6.34
C PRO A 239 12.28 -11.48 6.73
N LEU A 240 13.16 -11.57 7.73
CA LEU A 240 13.68 -12.85 8.24
C LEU A 240 12.61 -13.68 8.98
N LYS A 241 11.43 -13.11 9.22
CA LYS A 241 10.28 -13.82 9.81
C LYS A 241 9.32 -14.37 8.75
N VAL A 242 9.62 -14.25 7.47
CA VAL A 242 8.74 -14.68 6.36
C VAL A 242 8.92 -16.17 6.04
N HIS A 243 8.36 -17.05 6.89
CA HIS A 243 8.44 -18.51 6.72
C HIS A 243 7.07 -19.15 6.40
N SER A 244 6.10 -18.34 6.00
CA SER A 244 4.73 -18.71 5.61
C SER A 244 4.04 -17.52 4.94
N ILE A 245 3.02 -17.77 4.13
CA ILE A 245 2.19 -16.72 3.49
C ILE A 245 1.54 -15.84 4.54
N ARG A 246 1.07 -16.41 5.65
CA ARG A 246 0.55 -15.61 6.78
C ARG A 246 1.59 -14.68 7.38
N SER A 247 2.83 -15.13 7.54
CA SER A 247 3.91 -14.26 8.05
C SER A 247 4.36 -13.21 7.04
N PHE A 248 4.27 -13.50 5.74
CA PHE A 248 4.49 -12.51 4.69
C PHE A 248 3.54 -11.32 4.88
N TRP A 249 2.22 -11.57 4.87
CA TRP A 249 1.21 -10.50 4.94
C TRP A 249 1.00 -9.93 6.35
N GLY A 250 1.10 -10.77 7.39
CA GLY A 250 0.78 -10.37 8.77
C GLY A 250 1.96 -9.84 9.58
N VAL A 251 3.21 -10.08 9.15
CA VAL A 251 4.41 -9.65 9.88
C VAL A 251 5.27 -8.73 9.05
N PHE A 252 5.61 -9.09 7.80
CA PHE A 252 6.53 -8.32 6.98
C PHE A 252 5.85 -7.19 6.20
N TRP A 253 4.76 -7.51 5.49
CA TRP A 253 4.07 -6.59 4.60
C TRP A 253 3.45 -5.42 5.37
N GLN A 254 3.36 -4.27 4.70
CA GLN A 254 2.76 -3.07 5.29
C GLN A 254 1.29 -3.32 5.66
N ASN A 255 0.88 -2.73 6.78
CA ASN A 255 -0.48 -2.85 7.33
C ASN A 255 -1.13 -1.47 7.51
N ILE A 256 -1.13 -0.67 6.45
CA ILE A 256 -1.68 0.70 6.46
C ILE A 256 -3.22 0.66 6.49
N GLY A 257 -3.83 -0.16 5.65
CA GLY A 257 -5.30 -0.22 5.50
C GLY A 257 -6.00 -1.27 6.37
N SER A 258 -5.31 -2.35 6.75
CA SER A 258 -6.01 -3.47 7.39
C SER A 258 -6.56 -3.18 8.80
N PRO A 259 -6.08 -2.22 9.62
CA PRO A 259 -6.73 -1.95 10.89
C PRO A 259 -8.17 -1.46 10.70
N SER A 260 -8.40 -0.54 9.77
CA SER A 260 -9.72 -0.02 9.41
C SER A 260 -10.62 -1.12 8.83
N GLN A 261 -10.07 -1.95 7.92
CA GLN A 261 -10.79 -3.09 7.34
C GLN A 261 -11.20 -4.12 8.40
N LEU A 262 -10.32 -4.43 9.35
CA LEU A 262 -10.63 -5.32 10.47
C LEU A 262 -11.75 -4.76 11.35
N THR A 263 -11.83 -3.44 11.54
CA THR A 263 -12.94 -2.82 12.28
C THR A 263 -14.27 -3.04 11.59
N TYR A 264 -14.35 -2.88 10.26
CA TYR A 264 -15.53 -3.25 9.48
C TYR A 264 -15.85 -4.75 9.58
N GLY A 265 -14.86 -5.61 9.43
CA GLY A 265 -15.05 -7.06 9.55
C GLY A 265 -15.56 -7.47 10.93
N ARG A 266 -15.04 -6.85 12.01
CA ARG A 266 -15.53 -7.07 13.38
C ARG A 266 -16.95 -6.58 13.57
N PHE A 267 -17.29 -5.44 12.98
CA PHE A 267 -18.66 -4.94 13.01
C PHE A 267 -19.63 -5.95 12.36
N LEU A 268 -19.30 -6.49 11.18
CA LEU A 268 -20.12 -7.49 10.50
C LEU A 268 -20.21 -8.81 11.28
N THR A 269 -19.07 -9.35 11.70
CA THR A 269 -19.05 -10.63 12.44
C THR A 269 -19.82 -10.58 13.75
N ARG A 270 -19.79 -9.46 14.47
CA ARG A 270 -20.44 -9.32 15.78
C ARG A 270 -21.91 -8.97 15.67
N ASN A 271 -22.27 -8.06 14.77
CA ASN A 271 -23.63 -7.54 14.69
C ASN A 271 -24.52 -8.32 13.71
N LEU A 272 -23.97 -8.78 12.59
CA LEU A 272 -24.73 -9.49 11.56
C LEU A 272 -24.66 -11.01 11.77
N PHE A 273 -23.44 -11.56 11.87
CA PHE A 273 -23.25 -13.02 11.93
C PHE A 273 -23.21 -13.58 13.36
N ARG A 274 -23.19 -12.72 14.39
CA ARG A 274 -23.13 -13.08 15.82
C ARG A 274 -22.03 -14.11 16.15
N LEU A 275 -20.89 -14.05 15.45
CA LEU A 275 -19.77 -14.95 15.67
C LEU A 275 -19.13 -14.68 17.03
N ARG A 276 -18.66 -15.75 17.70
CA ARG A 276 -17.94 -15.63 18.97
C ARG A 276 -16.64 -14.83 18.77
N PRO A 277 -16.44 -13.73 19.52
CA PRO A 277 -15.19 -12.96 19.45
C PRO A 277 -13.97 -13.83 19.74
N LYS A 278 -12.90 -13.60 18.97
CA LYS A 278 -11.61 -14.29 18.99
C LYS A 278 -11.67 -15.78 18.63
N GLY A 279 -12.83 -16.29 18.19
CA GLY A 279 -12.99 -17.66 17.71
C GLY A 279 -12.32 -17.89 16.35
N THR A 280 -12.11 -19.17 15.99
CA THR A 280 -11.51 -19.55 14.70
C THR A 280 -12.36 -19.07 13.50
N ALA A 281 -13.68 -19.12 13.62
CA ALA A 281 -14.60 -18.63 12.60
C ALA A 281 -14.45 -17.12 12.38
N GLU A 282 -14.45 -16.31 13.45
CA GLU A 282 -14.24 -14.85 13.34
C GLU A 282 -12.87 -14.57 12.72
N LYS A 283 -11.79 -15.23 13.16
CA LYS A 283 -10.44 -15.04 12.60
C LYS A 283 -10.36 -15.36 11.11
N SER A 284 -10.97 -16.45 10.67
CA SER A 284 -10.97 -16.87 9.27
C SER A 284 -11.78 -15.91 8.41
N PHE A 285 -12.96 -15.50 8.89
CA PHE A 285 -13.78 -14.48 8.23
C PHE A 285 -13.03 -13.14 8.14
N LEU A 286 -12.40 -12.68 9.22
CA LEU A 286 -11.68 -11.41 9.23
C LEU A 286 -10.52 -11.43 8.23
N ALA A 287 -9.78 -12.54 8.15
CA ALA A 287 -8.74 -12.71 7.14
C ALA A 287 -9.32 -12.64 5.72
N LEU A 288 -10.37 -13.43 5.44
CA LEU A 288 -11.06 -13.40 4.14
C LEU A 288 -11.52 -11.99 3.79
N PHE A 289 -12.20 -11.32 4.73
CA PHE A 289 -12.74 -9.98 4.57
C PHE A 289 -11.66 -8.96 4.24
N VAL A 290 -10.52 -9.00 4.94
CA VAL A 290 -9.37 -8.11 4.66
C VAL A 290 -8.84 -8.32 3.24
N PHE A 291 -8.61 -9.58 2.82
CA PHE A 291 -8.14 -9.86 1.47
C PHE A 291 -9.16 -9.47 0.39
N MET A 292 -10.45 -9.72 0.63
CA MET A 292 -11.54 -9.34 -0.29
C MET A 292 -11.62 -7.83 -0.44
N VAL A 293 -11.68 -7.09 0.66
CA VAL A 293 -11.76 -5.61 0.63
C VAL A 293 -10.50 -5.03 0.00
N SER A 294 -9.31 -5.56 0.34
CA SER A 294 -8.07 -5.15 -0.32
C SER A 294 -8.13 -5.38 -1.83
N GLY A 295 -8.60 -6.55 -2.28
CA GLY A 295 -8.80 -6.86 -3.69
C GLY A 295 -9.78 -5.91 -4.37
N THR A 296 -10.88 -5.56 -3.71
CA THR A 296 -11.84 -4.59 -4.26
C THR A 296 -11.24 -3.19 -4.39
N ILE A 297 -10.40 -2.76 -3.44
CA ILE A 297 -9.69 -1.47 -3.54
C ILE A 297 -8.72 -1.48 -4.73
N HIS A 298 -8.03 -2.59 -4.97
CA HIS A 298 -7.19 -2.77 -6.15
C HIS A 298 -8.01 -2.73 -7.45
N VAL A 299 -9.11 -3.49 -7.54
CA VAL A 299 -10.04 -3.47 -8.69
C VAL A 299 -10.52 -2.05 -8.98
N ALA A 300 -10.95 -1.32 -7.95
CA ALA A 300 -11.40 0.06 -8.09
C ALA A 300 -10.27 0.98 -8.58
N THR A 301 -9.05 0.81 -8.06
CA THR A 301 -7.89 1.60 -8.48
C THR A 301 -7.49 1.30 -9.92
N ASN A 302 -7.47 0.03 -10.32
CA ASN A 302 -7.19 -0.38 -11.69
C ASN A 302 -8.25 0.13 -12.65
N TRP A 303 -9.53 0.07 -12.27
CA TRP A 303 -10.62 0.65 -13.04
C TRP A 303 -10.45 2.16 -13.23
N MET A 304 -10.11 2.87 -12.16
CA MET A 304 -9.97 4.32 -12.18
C MET A 304 -8.74 4.78 -12.97
N THR A 305 -7.70 3.95 -13.03
CA THR A 305 -6.46 4.26 -13.74
C THR A 305 -6.36 3.56 -15.10
N ARG A 306 -7.42 2.87 -15.56
CA ARG A 306 -7.43 2.02 -16.75
C ARG A 306 -6.94 2.73 -18.02
N ASP A 307 -7.26 4.01 -18.17
CA ASP A 307 -6.90 4.80 -19.36
C ASP A 307 -5.38 5.06 -19.42
N THR A 308 -4.70 5.00 -18.26
CA THR A 308 -3.24 5.12 -18.14
C THR A 308 -2.54 3.78 -17.97
N ALA A 309 -3.27 2.76 -17.53
CA ALA A 309 -2.74 1.44 -17.21
C ALA A 309 -2.21 0.74 -18.48
N PRO A 310 -1.18 -0.13 -18.33
CA PRO A 310 -0.62 -0.86 -19.45
C PRO A 310 -1.46 -2.05 -19.90
N VAL A 311 -2.37 -2.54 -19.06
CA VAL A 311 -3.16 -3.75 -19.31
C VAL A 311 -4.61 -3.49 -18.91
N GLU A 312 -5.55 -4.00 -19.71
CA GLU A 312 -6.98 -4.05 -19.40
C GLU A 312 -7.31 -5.22 -18.44
N ASP A 313 -6.54 -5.36 -17.36
CA ASP A 313 -6.80 -6.32 -16.30
C ASP A 313 -7.27 -5.59 -15.04
N THR A 314 -8.58 -5.65 -14.81
CA THR A 314 -9.20 -5.03 -13.64
C THR A 314 -9.23 -5.98 -12.44
N TYR A 315 -9.23 -7.29 -12.65
CA TYR A 315 -9.53 -8.29 -11.60
C TYR A 315 -8.34 -9.14 -11.15
N GLY A 316 -7.20 -9.09 -11.84
CA GLY A 316 -6.02 -9.89 -11.52
C GLY A 316 -5.55 -9.74 -10.09
N ASP A 317 -5.53 -8.52 -9.55
CA ASP A 317 -5.16 -8.26 -8.15
C ASP A 317 -6.11 -8.93 -7.15
N MET A 318 -7.42 -8.96 -7.44
CA MET A 318 -8.41 -9.66 -6.60
C MET A 318 -8.11 -11.15 -6.57
N VAL A 319 -7.87 -11.75 -7.74
CA VAL A 319 -7.55 -13.19 -7.85
C VAL A 319 -6.25 -13.49 -7.10
N PHE A 320 -5.21 -12.69 -7.30
CA PHE A 320 -3.94 -12.79 -6.58
C PHE A 320 -4.14 -12.76 -5.05
N LEU A 321 -4.91 -11.79 -4.54
CA LEU A 321 -5.16 -11.65 -3.10
C LEU A 321 -6.01 -12.79 -2.53
N LEU A 322 -6.99 -13.29 -3.28
CA LEU A 322 -7.79 -14.46 -2.89
C LEU A 322 -6.95 -15.75 -2.84
N PHE A 323 -6.00 -15.94 -3.77
CA PHE A 323 -5.05 -17.04 -3.69
C PHE A 323 -4.16 -16.94 -2.45
N ASN A 324 -3.71 -15.73 -2.09
CA ASN A 324 -2.94 -15.51 -0.86
C ASN A 324 -3.75 -15.86 0.40
N PHE A 325 -5.04 -15.51 0.44
CA PHE A 325 -5.94 -15.96 1.49
C PHE A 325 -6.07 -17.49 1.52
N ALA A 326 -6.34 -18.12 0.38
CA ALA A 326 -6.50 -19.56 0.27
C ALA A 326 -5.24 -20.32 0.72
N ALA A 327 -4.05 -19.84 0.35
CA ALA A 327 -2.78 -20.40 0.80
C ALA A 327 -2.59 -20.24 2.32
N GLY A 328 -2.90 -19.07 2.88
CA GLY A 328 -2.85 -18.87 4.33
C GLY A 328 -3.84 -19.75 5.09
N LEU A 329 -5.02 -20.00 4.53
CA LEU A 329 -6.00 -20.94 5.09
C LEU A 329 -5.50 -22.38 5.01
N LEU A 330 -4.95 -22.79 3.86
CA LEU A 330 -4.35 -24.10 3.65
C LEU A 330 -3.23 -24.35 4.67
N GLU A 331 -2.34 -23.37 4.90
CA GLU A 331 -1.30 -23.46 5.94
C GLU A 331 -1.88 -23.74 7.33
N VAL A 332 -3.00 -23.09 7.70
CA VAL A 332 -3.67 -23.33 8.97
C VAL A 332 -4.24 -24.74 9.03
N LEU A 333 -4.94 -25.17 7.99
CA LEU A 333 -5.55 -26.51 7.94
C LEU A 333 -4.48 -27.61 7.97
N MET A 334 -3.38 -27.45 7.23
CA MET A 334 -2.25 -28.37 7.25
C MET A 334 -1.59 -28.43 8.63
N GLN A 335 -1.35 -27.29 9.27
CA GLN A 335 -0.81 -27.26 10.63
C GLN A 335 -1.74 -27.95 11.63
N GLN A 336 -3.05 -27.78 11.49
CA GLN A 336 -4.05 -28.45 12.31
C GLN A 336 -4.05 -29.97 12.10
N ALA A 337 -4.04 -30.42 10.85
CA ALA A 337 -4.01 -31.84 10.51
C ALA A 337 -2.75 -32.53 11.02
N VAL A 338 -1.58 -31.91 10.83
CA VAL A 338 -0.30 -32.44 11.32
C VAL A 338 -0.25 -32.48 12.84
N SER A 339 -0.70 -31.42 13.52
CA SER A 339 -0.71 -31.39 14.98
C SER A 339 -1.64 -32.44 15.58
N SER A 340 -2.80 -32.67 14.95
CA SER A 340 -3.76 -33.71 15.33
C SER A 340 -3.17 -35.11 15.13
N ARG A 341 -2.58 -35.40 13.96
CA ARG A 341 -2.00 -36.73 13.65
C ARG A 341 -0.79 -37.07 14.51
N LEU A 342 0.04 -36.09 14.86
CA LEU A 342 1.27 -36.33 15.61
C LEU A 342 1.12 -36.19 17.13
N ASN A 343 -0.11 -35.98 17.64
CA ASN A 343 -0.38 -35.67 19.05
C ASN A 343 0.52 -34.55 19.62
N ILE A 344 0.93 -33.61 18.76
CA ILE A 344 1.80 -32.50 19.17
C ILE A 344 0.92 -31.48 19.88
N SER A 345 1.13 -31.34 21.19
CA SER A 345 0.51 -30.26 21.97
C SER A 345 0.78 -28.91 21.33
N ARG A 346 -0.30 -28.16 21.06
CA ARG A 346 -0.30 -26.79 20.51
C ARG A 346 0.46 -25.77 21.35
N GLY A 347 0.88 -26.11 22.58
CA GLY A 347 1.36 -25.18 23.59
C GLY A 347 2.89 -25.09 23.80
N LYS A 348 3.70 -25.93 23.15
CA LYS A 348 5.16 -25.77 23.22
C LYS A 348 5.66 -25.05 21.99
N ASP A 349 6.04 -23.78 22.17
CA ASP A 349 6.90 -23.04 21.25
C ASP A 349 8.24 -23.79 21.10
N ARG A 350 8.24 -24.84 20.27
CA ARG A 350 9.48 -25.47 19.87
C ARG A 350 10.23 -24.43 19.04
N PRO A 351 11.50 -24.12 19.37
CA PRO A 351 12.30 -23.26 18.52
C PRO A 351 12.22 -23.84 17.11
N HIS A 352 11.74 -23.04 16.16
CA HIS A 352 11.67 -23.48 14.78
C HIS A 352 13.08 -23.87 14.36
N SER A 353 13.30 -25.16 14.13
CA SER A 353 14.56 -25.65 13.58
C SER A 353 14.86 -24.85 12.30
N ILE A 354 16.15 -24.58 12.06
CA ILE A 354 16.58 -23.86 10.86
C ILE A 354 15.97 -24.51 9.62
N LEU A 355 15.91 -25.85 9.58
CA LEU A 355 15.24 -26.62 8.54
C LEU A 355 13.78 -26.21 8.30
N ARG A 356 12.97 -26.05 9.36
CA ARG A 356 11.57 -25.63 9.23
C ARG A 356 11.44 -24.20 8.71
N ARG A 357 12.39 -23.31 9.06
CA ARG A 357 12.43 -21.94 8.53
C ARG A 357 12.79 -21.97 7.04
N THR A 358 13.83 -22.72 6.66
CA THR A 358 14.24 -22.89 5.26
C THR A 358 13.10 -23.45 4.41
N PHE A 359 12.40 -24.48 4.90
CA PHE A 359 11.24 -25.04 4.22
C PHE A 359 10.11 -24.02 4.06
N GLY A 360 9.89 -23.18 5.08
CA GLY A 360 8.93 -22.09 5.03
C GLY A 360 9.28 -21.01 4.01
N PHE A 361 10.55 -20.58 3.95
CA PHE A 361 11.03 -19.64 2.92
C PHE A 361 10.86 -20.23 1.51
N PHE A 362 11.24 -21.50 1.34
CA PHE A 362 11.08 -22.20 0.07
C PHE A 362 9.60 -22.29 -0.33
N TRP A 363 8.70 -22.61 0.60
CA TRP A 363 7.26 -22.63 0.35
C TRP A 363 6.73 -21.27 -0.12
N VAL A 364 7.11 -20.17 0.55
CA VAL A 364 6.71 -18.81 0.13
C VAL A 364 7.23 -18.50 -1.27
N PHE A 365 8.48 -18.86 -1.56
CA PHE A 365 9.08 -18.69 -2.88
C PHE A 365 8.32 -19.47 -3.95
N VAL A 366 8.09 -20.78 -3.76
CA VAL A 366 7.37 -21.64 -4.71
C VAL A 366 5.94 -21.15 -4.94
N PHE A 367 5.28 -20.68 -3.88
CA PHE A 367 3.94 -20.11 -3.99
C PHE A 367 3.92 -18.88 -4.90
N PHE A 368 4.78 -17.89 -4.65
CA PHE A 368 4.86 -16.70 -5.50
C PHE A 368 5.36 -17.02 -6.92
N TYR A 369 6.31 -17.95 -7.05
CA TYR A 369 6.76 -18.46 -8.35
C TYR A 369 5.59 -18.99 -9.21
N THR A 370 4.56 -19.55 -8.56
CA THR A 370 3.39 -20.14 -9.24
C THR A 370 2.32 -19.09 -9.55
N ILE A 371 1.97 -18.23 -8.58
CA ILE A 371 0.81 -17.34 -8.73
C ILE A 371 1.14 -15.96 -9.33
N VAL A 372 2.40 -15.50 -9.22
CA VAL A 372 2.78 -14.16 -9.68
C VAL A 372 2.85 -14.08 -11.21
N PRO A 373 3.41 -15.05 -11.96
CA PRO A 373 3.55 -14.89 -13.40
C PRO A 373 2.23 -14.62 -14.14
N PRO A 374 1.14 -15.39 -13.94
CA PRO A 374 -0.15 -15.11 -14.60
C PRO A 374 -0.72 -13.73 -14.30
N TRP A 375 -0.42 -13.20 -13.11
CA TRP A 375 -0.87 -11.88 -12.69
C TRP A 375 0.03 -10.76 -13.20
N GLN A 376 1.36 -10.86 -13.06
CA GLN A 376 2.30 -9.77 -13.28
C GLN A 376 2.86 -9.72 -14.71
N PHE A 377 3.01 -10.86 -15.38
CA PHE A 377 3.65 -10.91 -16.70
C PHE A 377 2.90 -10.09 -17.78
N PRO A 378 1.56 -10.05 -17.81
CA PRO A 378 0.85 -9.15 -18.74
C PRO A 378 1.27 -7.68 -18.59
N TYR A 379 1.48 -7.21 -17.34
CA TYR A 379 1.93 -5.85 -17.06
C TYR A 379 3.37 -5.61 -17.53
N ILE A 380 4.26 -6.59 -17.30
CA ILE A 380 5.65 -6.53 -17.75
C ILE A 380 5.72 -6.55 -19.28
N GLU A 381 4.94 -7.41 -19.93
CA GLU A 381 4.84 -7.48 -21.38
C GLU A 381 4.44 -6.11 -21.96
N ALA A 382 3.35 -5.54 -21.46
CA ALA A 382 2.82 -4.28 -21.96
C ALA A 382 3.78 -3.11 -21.71
N ASP A 383 4.44 -3.06 -20.55
CA ASP A 383 5.48 -2.06 -20.25
C ASP A 383 6.68 -2.21 -21.21
N LEU A 384 7.18 -3.43 -21.43
CA LEU A 384 8.26 -3.67 -22.39
C LEU A 384 7.84 -3.29 -23.82
N ARG A 385 6.62 -3.63 -24.27
CA ARG A 385 6.10 -3.21 -25.59
C ARG A 385 6.07 -1.69 -25.73
N ARG A 386 5.65 -0.96 -24.68
CA ARG A 386 5.67 0.51 -24.64
C ARG A 386 7.08 1.08 -24.68
N ARG A 387 8.06 0.45 -24.01
CA ARG A 387 9.48 0.85 -24.05
C ARG A 387 10.15 0.58 -25.40
N PHE A 388 9.71 -0.47 -26.11
CA PHE A 388 10.24 -0.89 -27.40
C PHE A 388 9.43 -0.40 -28.61
N VAL A 389 8.56 0.61 -28.46
CA VAL A 389 7.95 1.26 -29.64
C VAL A 389 9.10 1.91 -30.42
N PRO A 390 9.45 1.45 -31.64
CA PRO A 390 10.35 2.20 -32.49
C PRO A 390 9.68 3.55 -32.71
N PHE A 391 10.43 4.65 -32.61
CA PHE A 391 9.97 6.00 -32.93
C PHE A 391 8.92 5.96 -34.05
N LYS A 392 7.62 6.11 -33.71
CA LYS A 392 6.61 6.41 -34.71
C LYS A 392 6.78 7.88 -35.02
N MET A 393 7.62 8.17 -36.01
CA MET A 393 7.54 9.43 -36.73
C MET A 393 6.18 9.44 -37.42
N ASN A 394 5.19 10.10 -36.81
CA ASN A 394 3.97 10.49 -37.50
C ASN A 394 4.35 11.58 -38.51
N ILE A 395 4.99 11.19 -39.60
CA ILE A 395 5.05 12.03 -40.79
C ILE A 395 3.71 11.83 -41.48
N GLN A 396 2.77 12.74 -41.26
CA GLN A 396 1.69 12.95 -42.23
C GLN A 396 2.37 13.42 -43.51
N LEU A 397 2.62 12.49 -44.44
CA LEU A 397 2.94 12.85 -45.81
C LEU A 397 1.65 13.39 -46.41
N GLU A 398 1.45 14.70 -46.34
CA GLU A 398 0.53 15.39 -47.23
C GLU A 398 1.01 15.10 -48.66
N ARG A 399 0.16 14.44 -49.45
CA ARG A 399 0.40 14.34 -50.89
C ARG A 399 0.39 15.76 -51.44
N PRO A 400 1.42 16.20 -52.19
CA PRO A 400 1.34 17.47 -52.89
C PRO A 400 0.14 17.38 -53.83
N GLN A 401 -0.77 18.35 -53.72
CA GLN A 401 -1.75 18.58 -54.77
C GLN A 401 -0.97 19.02 -55.99
N ILE A 402 -0.94 18.15 -56.99
CA ILE A 402 -0.37 18.46 -58.30
C ILE A 402 -1.35 19.46 -58.96
N PRO A 403 -0.84 20.54 -59.58
CA PRO A 403 -1.66 21.56 -60.25
C PRO A 403 -2.61 20.99 -61.31
#